data_AF-A0A7C5D5M9-F1
#
_entry.id   AF-A0A7C5D5M9-F1
#
_cell.length_a   1.000
_cell.length_b   1.000
_cell.length_c   1.000
_cell.angle_alpha   90.00
_cell.angle_beta   90.00
_cell.angle_gamma   90.00
#
_symmetry.space_group_name_H-M   'P 1'
#
loop_
_entity.id
_entity.type
_entity.pdbx_description
1 polymer ?
#
loop_
_entity_poly.entity_id
_entity_poly.type
_entity_poly.pdbx_seq_one_letter_code
_entity_poly.pdbx_strand_id
1 'polypeptide(L)'
;MKKGTENDYLQSVYRVVYYIEQHYSQDLNIEKLAKIAGFSKYHFHRIFLAIVGENISAFIRRVRLSASTGKLFNGRLVTEVAMQSGYETPASFAKAFKENFGLSPKAFSKQFYKEKEKSMLDVKIVYFEPTEVLCVRKVGDYMVSAGEAWESLMGFAYAQKIKEKKNLMGKEAMMFGIGYDDPNSIEAEKLRYDACISYDDKSVKPEGEVVAKTIEGGKYLYHLHKGSYEGLKDKYNQMTHYMIEHNLKMADRPVFEKYYNRDPRRTKPENLKTGIYIPIEE
;
A
#
# COMPACT_ATOMS: atom_id res chain seq x y z
N MET A 1 11.51 -19.17 -20.33
CA MET A 1 11.84 -17.87 -20.97
C MET A 1 13.30 -17.55 -20.69
N LYS A 2 14.01 -16.78 -21.53
CA LYS A 2 15.34 -16.27 -21.14
C LYS A 2 15.15 -15.32 -19.95
N LYS A 3 16.01 -15.38 -18.92
CA LYS A 3 15.90 -14.56 -17.69
C LYS A 3 15.71 -13.06 -17.94
N GLY A 4 16.34 -12.51 -18.98
CA GLY A 4 16.18 -11.09 -19.34
C GLY A 4 14.75 -10.73 -19.79
N THR A 5 14.13 -11.55 -20.63
CA THR A 5 12.77 -11.31 -21.14
C THR A 5 11.70 -11.41 -20.06
N GLU A 6 11.93 -12.28 -19.06
CA GLU A 6 11.06 -12.41 -17.89
C GLU A 6 11.08 -11.17 -17.01
N ASN A 7 12.28 -10.63 -16.78
CA ASN A 7 12.46 -9.39 -16.04
C ASN A 7 11.73 -8.20 -16.71
N ASP A 8 11.89 -8.05 -18.03
CA ASP A 8 11.23 -6.96 -18.76
C ASP A 8 9.70 -7.02 -18.66
N TYR A 9 9.12 -8.22 -18.65
CA TYR A 9 7.68 -8.41 -18.45
C TYR A 9 7.24 -8.06 -17.04
N LEU A 10 7.97 -8.49 -16.01
CA LEU A 10 7.69 -8.13 -14.62
C LEU A 10 7.70 -6.61 -14.43
N GLN A 11 8.76 -5.93 -14.89
CA GLN A 11 8.88 -4.48 -14.80
C GLN A 11 7.73 -3.75 -15.50
N SER A 12 7.36 -4.22 -16.69
CA SER A 12 6.26 -3.61 -17.46
C SER A 12 4.91 -3.82 -16.78
N VAL A 13 4.64 -5.01 -16.25
CA VAL A 13 3.38 -5.31 -15.54
C VAL A 13 3.31 -4.56 -14.21
N TYR A 14 4.38 -4.56 -13.41
CA TYR A 14 4.38 -3.84 -12.14
C TYR A 14 4.21 -2.33 -12.34
N ARG A 15 4.83 -1.75 -13.37
CA ARG A 15 4.57 -0.34 -13.73
C ARG A 15 3.09 -0.06 -13.95
N VAL A 16 2.37 -0.96 -14.61
CA VAL A 16 0.92 -0.82 -14.80
C VAL A 16 0.15 -1.02 -13.50
N VAL A 17 0.53 -1.99 -12.67
CA VAL A 17 -0.07 -2.21 -11.34
C VAL A 17 0.00 -0.93 -10.50
N TYR A 18 1.19 -0.34 -10.38
CA TYR A 18 1.36 0.92 -9.64
C TYR A 18 0.61 2.08 -10.29
N TYR A 19 0.59 2.15 -11.63
CA TYR A 19 -0.17 3.18 -12.34
C TYR A 19 -1.67 3.08 -12.01
N ILE A 20 -2.26 1.87 -12.04
CA ILE A 20 -3.66 1.65 -11.69
C ILE A 20 -3.91 2.08 -10.24
N GLU A 21 -3.03 1.75 -9.30
CA GLU A 21 -3.20 2.11 -7.89
C GLU A 21 -3.08 3.61 -7.60
N GLN A 22 -2.34 4.36 -8.41
CA GLN A 22 -2.25 5.81 -8.28
C GLN A 22 -3.39 6.54 -9.01
N HIS A 23 -4.01 5.90 -10.00
CA HIS A 23 -4.98 6.52 -10.90
C HIS A 23 -6.33 5.77 -10.88
N TYR A 24 -6.61 5.01 -9.83
CA TYR A 24 -7.73 4.05 -9.79
C TYR A 24 -9.09 4.71 -9.99
N SER A 25 -9.23 5.97 -9.58
CA SER A 25 -10.46 6.76 -9.71
C SER A 25 -10.71 7.26 -11.14
N GLN A 26 -9.71 7.19 -12.02
CA GLN A 26 -9.78 7.68 -13.41
C GLN A 26 -10.30 6.60 -14.37
N ASP A 27 -10.52 6.99 -15.62
CA ASP A 27 -10.75 6.03 -16.71
C ASP A 27 -9.47 5.24 -17.03
N LEU A 28 -9.58 3.93 -16.91
CA LEU A 28 -8.50 2.94 -17.03
C LEU A 28 -8.89 1.87 -18.05
N ASN A 29 -8.90 2.24 -19.33
CA ASN A 29 -9.10 1.28 -20.42
C ASN A 29 -7.83 0.48 -20.75
N ILE A 30 -8.03 -0.70 -21.34
CA ILE A 30 -6.94 -1.65 -21.65
C ILE A 30 -5.93 -1.07 -22.65
N GLU A 31 -6.37 -0.23 -23.60
CA GLU A 31 -5.50 0.41 -24.59
C GLU A 31 -4.46 1.32 -23.93
N LYS A 32 -4.91 2.16 -22.99
CA LYS A 32 -4.03 3.04 -22.20
C LYS A 32 -3.02 2.23 -21.39
N LEU A 33 -3.49 1.19 -20.72
CA LEU A 33 -2.65 0.35 -19.85
C LEU A 33 -1.63 -0.47 -20.65
N ALA A 34 -2.03 -1.01 -21.80
CA ALA A 34 -1.13 -1.72 -22.71
C ALA A 34 -0.02 -0.81 -23.26
N LYS A 35 -0.35 0.46 -23.56
CA LYS A 35 0.63 1.47 -23.99
C LYS A 35 1.66 1.76 -22.89
N ILE A 36 1.25 1.85 -21.62
CA ILE A 36 2.17 2.01 -20.48
C ILE A 36 3.08 0.79 -20.35
N ALA A 37 2.54 -0.41 -20.59
CA ALA A 37 3.30 -1.65 -20.56
C ALA A 37 4.24 -1.83 -21.77
N GLY A 38 4.05 -1.08 -22.86
CA GLY A 38 4.80 -1.26 -24.11
C GLY A 38 4.39 -2.49 -24.93
N PHE A 39 3.15 -2.97 -24.78
CA PHE A 39 2.65 -4.18 -25.46
C PHE A 39 1.36 -3.92 -26.24
N SER A 40 1.03 -4.84 -27.16
CA SER A 40 -0.32 -4.89 -27.74
C SER A 40 -1.34 -5.30 -26.68
N LYS A 41 -2.60 -4.89 -26.84
CA LYS A 41 -3.68 -5.18 -25.87
C LYS A 41 -3.84 -6.67 -25.55
N TYR A 42 -3.75 -7.53 -26.56
CA TYR A 42 -3.93 -8.98 -26.41
C TYR A 42 -2.74 -9.63 -25.68
N HIS A 43 -1.53 -9.22 -26.02
CA HIS A 43 -0.33 -9.72 -25.35
C HIS A 43 -0.30 -9.24 -23.90
N PHE A 44 -0.59 -7.96 -23.67
CA PHE A 44 -0.65 -7.36 -22.35
C PHE A 44 -1.66 -8.08 -21.43
N HIS A 45 -2.87 -8.35 -21.93
CA HIS A 45 -3.88 -9.08 -21.15
C HIS A 45 -3.39 -10.45 -20.68
N ARG A 46 -2.70 -11.20 -21.56
CA ARG A 46 -2.17 -12.53 -21.23
C ARG A 46 -1.05 -12.46 -20.19
N ILE A 47 -0.08 -11.57 -20.36
CA ILE A 47 1.05 -11.46 -19.42
C ILE A 47 0.60 -10.90 -18.07
N PHE A 48 -0.36 -9.96 -18.06
CA PHE A 48 -0.90 -9.40 -16.82
C PHE A 48 -1.58 -10.49 -16.01
N LEU A 49 -2.45 -11.30 -16.63
CA LEU A 49 -3.09 -12.42 -15.95
C LEU A 49 -2.06 -13.44 -15.44
N ALA A 50 -1.03 -13.76 -16.23
CA ALA A 50 0.00 -14.71 -15.83
C ALA A 50 0.86 -14.25 -14.65
N ILE A 51 1.12 -12.94 -14.55
CA ILE A 51 1.97 -12.35 -13.49
C ILE A 51 1.16 -11.96 -12.25
N VAL A 52 -0.01 -11.34 -12.44
CA VAL A 52 -0.85 -10.81 -11.35
C VAL A 52 -1.84 -11.84 -10.82
N GLY A 53 -2.18 -12.86 -11.61
CA GLY A 53 -3.11 -13.93 -11.22
C GLY A 53 -4.59 -13.58 -11.41
N GLU A 54 -4.92 -12.36 -11.86
CA GLU A 54 -6.30 -11.95 -12.16
C GLU A 54 -6.38 -11.06 -13.41
N ASN A 55 -7.58 -11.00 -14.00
CA ASN A 55 -7.83 -10.16 -15.17
C ASN A 55 -7.79 -8.67 -14.78
N ILE A 56 -7.37 -7.81 -15.72
CA ILE A 56 -7.16 -6.39 -15.43
C ILE A 56 -8.40 -5.66 -14.91
N SER A 57 -9.59 -5.97 -15.43
CA SER A 57 -10.83 -5.34 -14.97
C SER A 57 -11.20 -5.78 -13.55
N ALA A 58 -10.89 -7.04 -13.20
CA ALA A 58 -11.06 -7.53 -11.84
C ALA A 58 -10.09 -6.85 -10.88
N PHE A 59 -8.81 -6.70 -11.29
CA PHE A 59 -7.79 -5.97 -10.54
C PHE A 59 -8.21 -4.51 -10.29
N ILE A 60 -8.61 -3.76 -11.33
CA ILE A 60 -9.07 -2.36 -11.20
C ILE A 60 -10.25 -2.27 -10.23
N ARG A 61 -11.25 -3.14 -10.38
CA ARG A 61 -12.41 -3.19 -9.46
C ARG A 61 -11.97 -3.44 -8.02
N ARG A 62 -11.07 -4.41 -7.79
CA ARG A 62 -10.55 -4.74 -6.46
C ARG A 62 -9.79 -3.57 -5.84
N VAL A 63 -8.92 -2.90 -6.61
CA VAL A 63 -8.20 -1.71 -6.16
C VAL A 63 -9.16 -0.58 -5.77
N ARG A 64 -10.15 -0.27 -6.62
CA ARG A 64 -11.18 0.76 -6.36
C ARG A 64 -11.98 0.47 -5.09
N LEU A 65 -12.40 -0.78 -4.92
CA LEU A 65 -13.17 -1.23 -3.75
C LEU A 65 -12.32 -1.20 -2.48
N SER A 66 -11.08 -1.68 -2.52
CA SER A 66 -10.19 -1.63 -1.37
C SER A 66 -9.89 -0.19 -0.95
N ALA A 67 -9.54 0.69 -1.88
CA ALA A 67 -9.32 2.10 -1.57
C ALA A 67 -10.56 2.81 -0.99
N SER A 68 -11.76 2.31 -1.27
CA SER A 68 -13.01 2.86 -0.73
C SER A 68 -13.25 2.53 0.75
N THR A 69 -12.65 1.45 1.29
CA THR A 69 -12.90 1.02 2.69
C THR A 69 -12.41 2.06 3.70
N GLY A 70 -11.20 2.59 3.51
CA GLY A 70 -10.65 3.68 4.33
C GLY A 70 -11.44 4.99 4.22
N LYS A 71 -12.09 5.24 3.07
CA LYS A 71 -12.96 6.42 2.87
C LYS A 71 -14.31 6.26 3.58
N LEU A 72 -14.89 5.06 3.60
CA LEU A 72 -16.14 4.74 4.31
C LEU A 72 -16.00 4.81 5.83
N PHE A 73 -14.80 4.57 6.34
CA PHE A 73 -14.47 4.67 7.76
C PHE A 73 -14.70 6.11 8.30
N ASN A 74 -14.30 7.13 7.54
CA ASN A 74 -14.33 8.54 7.96
C ASN A 74 -15.70 9.24 7.83
N GLY A 75 -16.80 8.49 7.83
CA GLY A 75 -18.15 9.07 7.80
C GLY A 75 -18.53 9.81 6.51
N ARG A 76 -17.72 9.69 5.45
CA ARG A 76 -18.05 10.27 4.13
C ARG A 76 -19.36 9.68 3.60
N LEU A 77 -20.09 10.48 2.82
CA LEU A 77 -21.30 9.99 2.19
C LEU A 77 -20.93 8.87 1.20
N VAL A 78 -21.70 7.78 1.22
CA VAL A 78 -21.49 6.63 0.30
C VAL A 78 -21.47 7.09 -1.17
N THR A 79 -22.25 8.13 -1.49
CA THR A 79 -22.28 8.73 -2.82
C THR A 79 -20.95 9.38 -3.19
N GLU A 80 -20.35 10.15 -2.28
CA GLU A 80 -19.04 10.78 -2.50
C GLU A 80 -17.95 9.72 -2.64
N VAL A 81 -17.96 8.70 -1.78
CA VAL A 81 -17.01 7.59 -1.84
C VAL A 81 -17.10 6.86 -3.17
N ALA A 82 -18.32 6.58 -3.67
CA ALA A 82 -18.50 5.95 -4.97
C ALA A 82 -17.83 6.75 -6.10
N MET A 83 -18.08 8.06 -6.17
CA MET A 83 -17.51 8.93 -7.20
C MET A 83 -15.99 9.01 -7.09
N GLN A 84 -15.48 9.21 -5.87
CA GLN A 84 -14.04 9.29 -5.59
C GLN A 84 -13.31 7.96 -5.81
N SER A 85 -14.02 6.84 -5.84
CA SER A 85 -13.48 5.52 -6.17
C SER A 85 -13.64 5.14 -7.64
N GLY A 86 -14.05 6.07 -8.51
CA GLY A 86 -14.12 5.86 -9.96
C GLY A 86 -15.36 5.09 -10.44
N TYR A 87 -16.46 5.13 -9.67
CA TYR A 87 -17.76 4.59 -10.09
C TYR A 87 -18.66 5.73 -10.60
N GLU A 88 -19.33 5.49 -11.73
CA GLU A 88 -20.26 6.46 -12.34
C GLU A 88 -21.54 6.63 -11.53
N THR A 89 -21.99 5.59 -10.81
CA THR A 89 -23.20 5.65 -9.99
C THR A 89 -22.99 5.02 -8.62
N PRO A 90 -23.63 5.56 -7.55
CA PRO A 90 -23.60 4.94 -6.23
C PRO A 90 -24.21 3.53 -6.21
N ALA A 91 -25.14 3.23 -7.11
CA ALA A 91 -25.77 1.91 -7.23
C ALA A 91 -24.80 0.85 -7.75
N SER A 92 -24.01 1.16 -8.79
CA SER A 92 -23.00 0.23 -9.31
C SER A 92 -21.89 -0.02 -8.27
N PHE A 93 -21.48 1.04 -7.54
CA PHE A 93 -20.57 0.91 -6.41
C PHE A 93 -21.14 0.00 -5.32
N ALA A 94 -22.36 0.27 -4.83
CA ALA A 94 -22.95 -0.50 -3.73
C ALA A 94 -23.12 -1.98 -4.09
N LYS A 95 -23.48 -2.29 -5.35
CA LYS A 95 -23.57 -3.67 -5.85
C LYS A 95 -22.19 -4.34 -5.82
N ALA A 96 -21.19 -3.73 -6.45
CA ALA A 96 -19.83 -4.29 -6.49
C ALA A 96 -19.21 -4.43 -5.08
N PHE A 97 -19.45 -3.46 -4.21
CA PHE A 97 -18.97 -3.48 -2.83
C PHE A 97 -19.60 -4.64 -2.04
N LYS A 98 -20.92 -4.84 -2.16
CA LYS A 98 -21.61 -5.96 -1.52
C LYS A 98 -21.18 -7.32 -2.07
N GLU A 99 -20.96 -7.44 -3.37
CA GLU A 99 -20.42 -8.66 -3.98
C GLU A 99 -19.02 -9.00 -3.47
N ASN A 100 -18.18 -7.99 -3.21
CA ASN A 100 -16.79 -8.18 -2.78
C ASN A 100 -16.64 -8.36 -1.26
N PHE A 101 -17.44 -7.67 -0.45
CA PHE A 101 -17.29 -7.62 1.01
C PHE A 101 -18.44 -8.27 1.78
N GLY A 102 -19.48 -8.76 1.09
CA GLY A 102 -20.67 -9.35 1.71
C GLY A 102 -21.62 -8.33 2.38
N LEU A 103 -21.17 -7.09 2.61
CA LEU A 103 -21.91 -6.03 3.28
C LEU A 103 -22.17 -4.85 2.34
N SER A 104 -23.26 -4.11 2.56
CA SER A 104 -23.44 -2.82 1.89
C SER A 104 -22.44 -1.78 2.42
N PRO A 105 -22.03 -0.77 1.62
CA PRO A 105 -21.14 0.30 2.09
C PRO A 105 -21.62 0.98 3.38
N LYS A 106 -22.94 1.18 3.52
CA LYS A 106 -23.57 1.77 4.71
C LYS A 106 -23.46 0.86 5.94
N ALA A 107 -23.61 -0.46 5.76
CA ALA A 107 -23.47 -1.43 6.85
C ALA A 107 -22.01 -1.55 7.28
N PHE A 108 -21.09 -1.56 6.31
CA PHE A 108 -19.64 -1.57 6.54
C PHE A 108 -19.19 -0.35 7.35
N SER A 109 -19.57 0.86 6.94
CA SER A 109 -19.27 2.10 7.67
C SER A 109 -19.78 2.06 9.13
N LYS A 110 -20.96 1.48 9.38
CA LYS A 110 -21.53 1.37 10.74
C LYS A 110 -20.79 0.43 11.68
N GLN A 111 -20.00 -0.54 11.18
CA GLN A 111 -19.26 -1.45 12.06
C GLN A 111 -18.19 -0.70 12.87
N PHE A 112 -17.56 0.31 12.28
CA PHE A 112 -16.49 1.08 12.91
C PHE A 112 -16.96 2.04 14.00
N TYR A 113 -18.23 2.45 14.01
CA TYR A 113 -18.77 3.35 15.04
C TYR A 113 -19.16 2.65 16.35
N LYS A 114 -19.11 1.30 16.39
CA LYS A 114 -19.57 0.54 17.56
C LYS A 114 -18.52 0.41 18.67
N GLU A 115 -17.24 0.59 18.39
CA GLU A 115 -16.16 0.41 19.37
C GLU A 115 -15.59 1.76 19.83
N LYS A 116 -16.40 2.54 20.56
CA LYS A 116 -15.93 3.78 21.20
C LYS A 116 -15.10 3.49 22.45
N GLU A 117 -13.99 2.77 22.32
CA GLU A 117 -13.02 2.74 23.40
C GLU A 117 -12.12 3.97 23.27
N LYS A 118 -12.07 4.78 24.33
CA LYS A 118 -11.35 6.06 24.33
C LYS A 118 -9.86 5.78 24.12
N SER A 119 -9.32 6.24 22.99
CA SER A 119 -7.92 6.05 22.65
C SER A 119 -7.02 6.91 23.55
N MET A 120 -6.21 6.27 24.42
CA MET A 120 -5.17 6.95 25.23
C MET A 120 -3.83 7.04 24.49
N LEU A 121 -3.83 6.90 23.16
CA LEU A 121 -2.63 6.82 22.35
C LEU A 121 -1.97 8.21 22.22
N ASP A 122 -0.64 8.31 22.46
CA ASP A 122 0.12 9.52 22.11
C ASP A 122 0.23 9.61 20.58
N VAL A 123 -0.64 10.42 19.98
CA VAL A 123 -0.68 10.71 18.55
C VAL A 123 -0.27 12.14 18.28
N LYS A 124 0.40 12.35 17.15
CA LYS A 124 0.88 13.67 16.72
C LYS A 124 0.50 13.90 15.27
N ILE A 125 0.23 15.14 14.91
CA ILE A 125 0.18 15.53 13.50
C ILE A 125 1.59 15.96 13.11
N VAL A 126 2.14 15.33 12.09
CA VAL A 126 3.50 15.59 11.57
C VAL A 126 3.46 15.84 10.08
N TYR A 127 4.41 16.62 9.57
CA TYR A 127 4.68 16.69 8.14
C TYR A 127 5.72 15.64 7.77
N PHE A 128 5.50 14.92 6.68
CA PHE A 128 6.45 13.98 6.10
C PHE A 128 6.91 14.51 4.74
N GLU A 129 8.22 14.50 4.51
CA GLU A 129 8.80 14.94 3.23
C GLU A 129 8.64 13.85 2.16
N PRO A 130 8.31 14.21 0.91
CA PRO A 130 8.28 13.25 -0.18
C PRO A 130 9.61 12.49 -0.27
N THR A 131 9.55 11.16 -0.32
CA THR A 131 10.75 10.32 -0.26
C THR A 131 10.76 9.32 -1.42
N GLU A 132 11.83 9.34 -2.22
CA GLU A 132 12.05 8.35 -3.28
C GLU A 132 12.50 7.01 -2.67
N VAL A 133 11.86 5.93 -3.10
CA VAL A 133 12.06 4.59 -2.56
C VAL A 133 12.13 3.55 -3.68
N LEU A 134 12.91 2.50 -3.44
CA LEU A 134 12.80 1.24 -4.17
C LEU A 134 11.94 0.29 -3.36
N CYS A 135 10.98 -0.36 -4.02
CA CYS A 135 10.04 -1.24 -3.36
C CYS A 135 9.91 -2.59 -4.06
N VAL A 136 9.60 -3.63 -3.28
CA VAL A 136 9.10 -4.91 -3.77
C VAL A 136 7.71 -5.13 -3.18
N ARG A 137 6.78 -5.53 -4.05
CA ARG A 137 5.43 -5.92 -3.67
C ARG A 137 5.31 -7.41 -3.45
N LYS A 138 4.61 -7.81 -2.40
CA LYS A 138 4.02 -9.15 -2.26
C LYS A 138 2.54 -9.04 -1.91
N VAL A 139 1.79 -10.11 -2.22
CA VAL A 139 0.36 -10.21 -1.95
C VAL A 139 0.13 -11.46 -1.11
N GLY A 140 -0.62 -11.32 -0.03
CA GLY A 140 -0.86 -12.37 0.95
C GLY A 140 -0.81 -11.82 2.37
N ASP A 141 -1.05 -12.70 3.35
CA ASP A 141 -1.09 -12.33 4.76
C ASP A 141 0.10 -11.45 5.14
N TYR A 142 -0.13 -10.34 5.84
CA TYR A 142 0.91 -9.34 6.08
C TYR A 142 2.13 -9.87 6.83
N MET A 143 1.97 -10.86 7.71
CA MET A 143 3.11 -11.43 8.43
C MET A 143 4.00 -12.28 7.50
N VAL A 144 3.41 -12.90 6.48
CA VAL A 144 4.12 -13.73 5.50
C VAL A 144 4.68 -12.86 4.37
N SER A 145 3.80 -12.07 3.73
CA SER A 145 4.14 -11.28 2.54
C SER A 145 5.16 -10.18 2.85
N ALA A 146 5.15 -9.61 4.06
CA ALA A 146 6.20 -8.67 4.48
C ALA A 146 7.59 -9.33 4.51
N GLY A 147 7.70 -10.55 5.04
CA GLY A 147 8.96 -11.29 5.08
C GLY A 147 9.52 -11.55 3.68
N GLU A 148 8.68 -12.05 2.78
CA GLU A 148 9.03 -12.33 1.38
C GLU A 148 9.42 -11.07 0.59
N ALA A 149 8.71 -9.96 0.82
CA ALA A 149 8.99 -8.67 0.18
C ALA A 149 10.35 -8.13 0.63
N TRP A 150 10.61 -8.15 1.94
CA TRP A 150 11.90 -7.72 2.50
C TRP A 150 13.05 -8.62 2.07
N GLU A 151 12.85 -9.94 2.01
CA GLU A 151 13.86 -10.87 1.50
C GLU A 151 14.26 -10.54 0.06
N SER A 152 13.26 -10.35 -0.81
CA SER A 152 13.47 -10.00 -2.22
C SER A 152 14.18 -8.66 -2.38
N LEU A 153 13.72 -7.62 -1.67
CA LEU A 153 14.31 -6.27 -1.73
C LEU A 153 15.74 -6.25 -1.20
N MET A 154 16.01 -6.96 -0.10
CA MET A 154 17.37 -7.07 0.46
C MET A 154 18.28 -7.87 -0.48
N GLY A 155 17.78 -8.95 -1.09
CA GLY A 155 18.51 -9.70 -2.11
C GLY A 155 19.00 -8.81 -3.25
N PHE A 156 18.11 -7.95 -3.77
CA PHE A 156 18.47 -6.93 -4.76
C PHE A 156 19.51 -5.93 -4.21
N ALA A 157 19.25 -5.35 -3.02
CA ALA A 157 20.15 -4.37 -2.43
C ALA A 157 21.58 -4.90 -2.22
N TYR A 158 21.73 -6.17 -1.82
CA TYR A 158 23.04 -6.83 -1.69
C TYR A 158 23.69 -7.13 -3.05
N ALA A 159 22.90 -7.56 -4.05
CA ALA A 159 23.40 -7.86 -5.40
C ALA A 159 23.93 -6.62 -6.12
N GLN A 160 23.34 -5.45 -5.87
CA GLN A 160 23.78 -4.17 -6.43
C GLN A 160 25.14 -3.69 -5.87
N LYS A 161 25.79 -4.44 -4.97
CA LYS A 161 27.16 -4.21 -4.46
C LYS A 161 27.47 -2.74 -4.24
N ILE A 162 26.62 -2.00 -3.54
CA ILE A 162 26.92 -0.60 -3.20
C ILE A 162 28.16 -0.61 -2.31
N LYS A 163 29.33 -0.41 -2.94
CA LYS A 163 30.67 -0.61 -2.38
C LYS A 163 30.92 0.16 -1.09
N GLU A 164 30.09 1.16 -0.80
CA GLU A 164 30.26 2.04 0.35
C GLU A 164 29.03 2.08 1.26
N LYS A 165 28.00 1.25 0.99
CA LYS A 165 26.69 1.32 1.68
C LYS A 165 26.17 2.75 1.78
N LYS A 166 26.45 3.67 0.85
CA LYS A 166 26.13 5.08 1.09
C LYS A 166 24.64 5.40 0.95
N ASN A 167 23.88 4.58 0.22
CA ASN A 167 22.51 4.93 -0.19
C ASN A 167 21.47 3.86 0.24
N LEU A 168 21.27 2.76 -0.50
CA LEU A 168 20.21 1.78 -0.18
C LEU A 168 20.33 1.07 1.18
N MET A 169 21.51 0.99 1.78
CA MET A 169 21.72 0.31 3.08
C MET A 169 22.63 1.15 3.99
N GLY A 170 22.62 2.46 3.77
CA GLY A 170 23.46 3.41 4.48
C GLY A 170 22.97 3.80 5.84
N LYS A 171 23.71 4.70 6.48
CA LYS A 171 23.33 5.16 7.81
C LYS A 171 22.02 5.94 7.82
N GLU A 172 21.73 6.61 6.71
CA GLU A 172 20.55 7.44 6.51
C GLU A 172 19.43 6.71 5.73
N ALA A 173 19.64 5.44 5.36
CA ALA A 173 18.62 4.66 4.66
C ALA A 173 17.38 4.49 5.54
N MET A 174 16.23 4.88 5.00
CA MET A 174 14.94 4.76 5.65
C MET A 174 14.22 3.54 5.10
N MET A 175 13.63 2.75 6.01
CA MET A 175 12.91 1.52 5.69
C MET A 175 11.43 1.71 5.96
N PHE A 176 10.60 1.33 5.00
CA PHE A 176 9.16 1.51 5.06
C PHE A 176 8.41 0.22 4.71
N GLY A 177 7.29 0.00 5.40
CA GLY A 177 6.29 -1.01 5.05
C GLY A 177 5.00 -0.31 4.67
N ILE A 178 4.43 -0.62 3.51
CA ILE A 178 3.20 0.02 3.03
C ILE A 178 2.12 -1.03 2.92
N GLY A 179 1.15 -0.98 3.83
CA GLY A 179 -0.07 -1.78 3.78
C GLY A 179 -1.17 -1.01 3.04
N TYR A 180 -1.66 -1.57 1.94
CA TYR A 180 -2.68 -0.91 1.11
C TYR A 180 -4.12 -1.27 1.47
N ASP A 181 -4.29 -2.29 2.31
CA ASP A 181 -5.54 -3.01 2.48
C ASP A 181 -5.80 -3.18 3.99
N ASP A 182 -7.05 -3.01 4.42
CA ASP A 182 -7.42 -3.25 5.81
C ASP A 182 -7.61 -4.76 6.06
N PRO A 183 -6.79 -5.39 6.92
CA PRO A 183 -6.86 -6.83 7.19
C PRO A 183 -8.12 -7.26 7.95
N ASN A 184 -8.94 -6.32 8.45
CA ASN A 184 -10.27 -6.64 8.97
C ASN A 184 -11.32 -6.82 7.88
N SER A 185 -11.03 -6.33 6.67
CA SER A 185 -12.00 -6.12 5.60
C SER A 185 -11.64 -6.87 4.32
N ILE A 186 -10.35 -7.09 4.09
CA ILE A 186 -9.80 -7.81 2.95
C ILE A 186 -9.28 -9.16 3.43
N GLU A 187 -9.61 -10.23 2.69
CA GLU A 187 -9.07 -11.58 2.91
C GLU A 187 -7.54 -11.58 2.90
N ALA A 188 -6.93 -12.39 3.77
CA ALA A 188 -5.48 -12.40 4.00
C ALA A 188 -4.69 -12.62 2.69
N GLU A 189 -5.16 -13.51 1.82
CA GLU A 189 -4.52 -13.88 0.55
C GLU A 189 -4.53 -12.73 -0.48
N LYS A 190 -5.28 -11.65 -0.23
CA LYS A 190 -5.44 -10.51 -1.13
C LYS A 190 -4.79 -9.23 -0.62
N LEU A 191 -4.22 -9.25 0.59
CA LEU A 191 -3.56 -8.10 1.20
C LEU A 191 -2.29 -7.75 0.44
N ARG A 192 -2.15 -6.49 0.00
CA ARG A 192 -0.97 -5.99 -0.72
C ARG A 192 -0.04 -5.28 0.24
N TYR A 193 1.22 -5.71 0.25
CA TYR A 193 2.28 -5.13 1.06
C TYR A 193 3.47 -4.76 0.19
N ASP A 194 4.02 -3.57 0.40
CA ASP A 194 5.31 -3.18 -0.16
C ASP A 194 6.35 -3.04 0.95
N ALA A 195 7.46 -3.77 0.81
CA ALA A 195 8.70 -3.44 1.47
C ALA A 195 9.40 -2.36 0.65
N CYS A 196 9.83 -1.28 1.27
CA CYS A 196 10.40 -0.12 0.60
C CYS A 196 11.65 0.40 1.33
N ILE A 197 12.62 0.88 0.56
CA ILE A 197 13.85 1.48 1.11
C ILE A 197 14.21 2.75 0.36
N SER A 198 14.57 3.81 1.08
CA SER A 198 15.00 5.06 0.45
C SER A 198 16.33 4.89 -0.26
N TYR A 199 16.51 5.66 -1.34
CA TYR A 199 17.74 5.60 -2.12
C TYR A 199 18.02 6.93 -2.83
N ASP A 200 19.24 7.42 -2.65
CA ASP A 200 19.70 8.64 -3.31
C ASP A 200 20.59 8.34 -4.53
N ASP A 201 21.03 7.09 -4.67
CA ASP A 201 21.88 6.65 -5.77
C ASP A 201 21.09 6.44 -7.06
N LYS A 202 21.12 7.44 -7.95
CA LYS A 202 20.43 7.33 -9.25
C LYS A 202 21.14 6.41 -10.25
N SER A 203 22.33 5.90 -9.93
CA SER A 203 22.95 4.83 -10.74
C SER A 203 22.26 3.49 -10.55
N VAL A 204 21.55 3.28 -9.43
CA VAL A 204 20.79 2.06 -9.17
C VAL A 204 19.55 2.04 -10.05
N LYS A 205 19.46 1.03 -10.91
CA LYS A 205 18.31 0.81 -11.80
C LYS A 205 17.42 -0.28 -11.19
N PRO A 206 16.11 -0.02 -11.00
CA PRO A 206 15.18 -1.06 -10.57
C PRO A 206 15.16 -2.20 -11.60
N GLU A 207 15.14 -3.44 -11.10
CA GLU A 207 15.10 -4.64 -11.93
C GLU A 207 14.28 -5.74 -11.22
N GLY A 208 13.81 -6.70 -11.99
CA GLY A 208 13.02 -7.83 -11.52
C GLY A 208 11.68 -7.38 -10.97
N GLU A 209 11.47 -7.62 -9.70
CA GLU A 209 10.28 -7.20 -8.95
C GLU A 209 10.45 -5.82 -8.29
N VAL A 210 11.66 -5.24 -8.35
CA VAL A 210 11.95 -3.96 -7.71
C VAL A 210 11.44 -2.81 -8.57
N VAL A 211 10.68 -1.89 -7.97
CA VAL A 211 10.18 -0.69 -8.64
C VAL A 211 10.51 0.56 -7.86
N ALA A 212 10.91 1.62 -8.58
CA ALA A 212 11.08 2.95 -8.01
C ALA A 212 9.74 3.68 -7.91
N LYS A 213 9.47 4.27 -6.75
CA LYS A 213 8.31 5.14 -6.53
C LYS A 213 8.62 6.25 -5.52
N THR A 214 7.68 7.15 -5.33
CA THR A 214 7.75 8.18 -4.29
C THR A 214 6.69 7.88 -3.23
N ILE A 215 7.08 7.88 -1.95
CA ILE A 215 6.15 8.03 -0.84
C ILE A 215 5.82 9.52 -0.78
N GLU A 216 4.56 9.86 -1.01
CA GLU A 216 4.12 11.25 -1.10
C GLU A 216 4.27 11.97 0.25
N GLY A 217 4.74 13.21 0.20
CA GLY A 217 4.81 14.07 1.38
C GLY A 217 3.45 14.68 1.76
N GLY A 218 3.37 15.28 2.94
CA GLY A 218 2.15 15.93 3.43
C GLY A 218 1.91 15.71 4.92
N LYS A 219 0.70 16.04 5.41
CA LYS A 219 0.33 15.85 6.82
C LYS A 219 -0.08 14.41 7.15
N TYR A 220 0.46 13.88 8.23
CA TYR A 220 0.16 12.54 8.72
C TYR A 220 -0.20 12.58 10.19
N LEU A 221 -1.20 11.79 10.59
CA LEU A 221 -1.35 11.35 11.96
C LEU A 221 -0.27 10.28 12.24
N TYR A 222 0.51 10.50 13.28
CA TYR A 222 1.68 9.72 13.62
C TYR A 222 1.58 9.14 15.03
N HIS A 223 2.00 7.89 15.17
CA HIS A 223 2.25 7.25 16.45
C HIS A 223 3.56 6.46 16.42
N LEU A 224 4.32 6.50 17.52
CA LEU A 224 5.48 5.62 17.70
C LEU A 224 5.09 4.38 18.51
N HIS A 225 4.93 3.26 17.81
CA HIS A 225 4.76 1.97 18.45
C HIS A 225 6.10 1.43 18.95
N LYS A 226 6.12 0.94 20.20
CA LYS A 226 7.24 0.21 20.78
C LYS A 226 6.77 -1.21 21.12
N GLY A 227 7.36 -2.20 20.48
CA GLY A 227 6.99 -3.61 20.68
C GLY A 227 6.80 -4.38 19.37
N SER A 228 6.31 -5.62 19.51
CA SER A 228 6.10 -6.57 18.41
C SER A 228 5.19 -6.00 17.31
N TYR A 229 5.42 -6.44 16.08
CA TYR A 229 4.58 -6.10 14.92
C TYR A 229 3.14 -6.64 15.04
N GLU A 230 2.92 -7.70 15.82
CA GLU A 230 1.59 -8.26 16.08
C GLU A 230 0.63 -7.22 16.70
N GLY A 231 1.15 -6.25 17.46
CA GLY A 231 0.35 -5.20 18.06
C GLY A 231 -0.01 -4.05 17.12
N LEU A 232 0.52 -4.01 15.89
CA LEU A 232 0.31 -2.89 14.97
C LEU A 232 -1.16 -2.74 14.57
N LYS A 233 -1.87 -3.86 14.39
CA LYS A 233 -3.30 -3.87 14.04
C LYS A 233 -4.13 -3.08 15.06
N ASP A 234 -3.90 -3.33 16.35
CA ASP A 234 -4.60 -2.63 17.43
C ASP A 234 -4.26 -1.14 17.46
N LYS A 235 -3.02 -0.78 17.08
CA LYS A 235 -2.60 0.63 16.97
C LYS A 235 -3.28 1.34 15.81
N TYR A 236 -3.40 0.70 14.65
CA TYR A 236 -4.20 1.25 13.55
C TYR A 236 -5.63 1.48 13.99
N ASN A 237 -6.28 0.50 14.63
CA ASN A 237 -7.63 0.66 15.17
C ASN A 237 -7.73 1.85 16.14
N GLN A 238 -6.80 1.98 17.09
CA GLN A 238 -6.81 3.09 18.07
C GLN A 238 -6.59 4.47 17.41
N MET A 239 -5.73 4.55 16.38
CA MET A 239 -5.49 5.79 15.64
C MET A 239 -6.67 6.16 14.74
N THR A 240 -7.32 5.19 14.12
CA THR A 240 -8.49 5.44 13.27
C THR A 240 -9.68 5.91 14.12
N HIS A 241 -9.91 5.33 15.31
CA HIS A 241 -10.88 5.87 16.27
C HIS A 241 -10.58 7.31 16.68
N TYR A 242 -9.30 7.63 16.97
CA TYR A 242 -8.89 9.00 17.27
C TYR A 242 -9.24 9.97 16.13
N MET A 243 -9.06 9.56 14.87
CA MET A 243 -9.44 10.38 13.71
C MET A 243 -10.94 10.68 13.67
N ILE A 244 -11.79 9.68 13.96
CA ILE A 244 -13.24 9.88 14.05
C ILE A 244 -13.59 10.88 15.16
N GLU A 245 -13.02 10.72 16.36
CA GLU A 245 -13.30 11.59 17.51
C GLU A 245 -12.92 13.06 17.26
N HIS A 246 -11.86 13.28 16.48
CA HIS A 246 -11.33 14.62 16.17
C HIS A 246 -11.76 15.14 14.80
N ASN A 247 -12.70 14.46 14.11
CA ASN A 247 -13.16 14.80 12.77
C ASN A 247 -12.03 14.96 11.73
N LEU A 248 -10.94 14.19 11.88
CA LEU A 248 -9.86 14.15 10.91
C LEU A 248 -10.26 13.25 9.73
N LYS A 249 -9.98 13.73 8.52
CA LYS A 249 -10.25 12.96 7.28
C LYS A 249 -8.96 12.37 6.75
N MET A 250 -9.01 11.10 6.38
CA MET A 250 -7.90 10.45 5.68
C MET A 250 -7.76 11.01 4.26
N ALA A 251 -6.54 11.33 3.85
CA ALA A 251 -6.23 11.71 2.48
C ALA A 251 -6.12 10.47 1.57
N ASP A 252 -6.26 10.68 0.25
CA ASP A 252 -6.26 9.60 -0.75
C ASP A 252 -4.85 9.10 -1.09
N ARG A 253 -4.21 8.48 -0.12
CA ARG A 253 -2.84 7.95 -0.19
C ARG A 253 -2.66 6.85 0.87
N PRO A 254 -1.70 5.93 0.69
CA PRO A 254 -1.60 4.77 1.57
C PRO A 254 -1.08 5.14 2.96
N VAL A 255 -1.48 4.33 3.95
CA VAL A 255 -0.79 4.31 5.25
C VAL A 255 0.60 3.69 5.07
N PHE A 256 1.53 4.06 5.94
CA PHE A 256 2.81 3.38 5.97
C PHE A 256 3.41 3.30 7.37
N GLU A 257 4.30 2.34 7.52
CA GLU A 257 5.16 2.14 8.66
C GLU A 257 6.57 2.60 8.31
N LYS A 258 7.24 3.28 9.23
CA LYS A 258 8.67 3.55 9.18
C LYS A 258 9.37 2.72 10.25
N TYR A 259 10.26 1.83 9.84
CA TYR A 259 11.04 0.98 10.74
C TYR A 259 12.32 1.69 11.17
N TYR A 260 12.49 1.93 12.47
CA TYR A 260 13.64 2.67 13.01
C TYR A 260 14.81 1.76 13.39
N ASN A 261 14.57 0.45 13.54
CA ASN A 261 15.60 -0.54 13.84
C ASN A 261 16.27 -1.00 12.55
N ARG A 262 17.60 -0.90 12.47
CA ARG A 262 18.36 -1.29 11.26
C ARG A 262 18.27 -2.77 10.92
N ASP A 263 18.28 -3.63 11.92
CA ASP A 263 18.10 -5.07 11.74
C ASP A 263 17.08 -5.56 12.77
N PRO A 264 15.80 -5.69 12.37
CA PRO A 264 14.76 -6.16 13.29
C PRO A 264 14.99 -7.60 13.73
N ARG A 265 15.72 -8.43 12.96
CA ARG A 265 16.05 -9.82 13.34
C ARG A 265 17.02 -9.91 14.50
N ARG A 266 17.76 -8.83 14.77
CA ARG A 266 18.70 -8.70 15.89
C ARG A 266 18.15 -7.83 17.03
N THR A 267 16.91 -7.36 16.90
CA THR A 267 16.23 -6.57 17.92
C THR A 267 15.18 -7.45 18.58
N LYS A 268 15.18 -7.51 19.91
CA LYS A 268 14.11 -8.24 20.61
C LYS A 268 12.74 -7.58 20.32
N PRO A 269 11.65 -8.35 20.18
CA PRO A 269 10.34 -7.81 19.80
C PRO A 269 9.89 -6.60 20.63
N GLU A 270 10.10 -6.62 21.95
CA GLU A 270 9.75 -5.53 22.87
C GLU A 270 10.53 -4.22 22.64
N ASN A 271 11.65 -4.28 21.92
CA ASN A 271 12.52 -3.14 21.63
C ASN A 271 12.39 -2.63 20.18
N LEU A 272 11.53 -3.25 19.38
CA LEU A 272 11.21 -2.76 18.05
C LEU A 272 10.50 -1.40 18.14
N LYS A 273 10.84 -0.50 17.23
CA LYS A 273 10.32 0.85 17.12
C LYS A 273 9.78 1.05 15.71
N THR A 274 8.48 1.24 15.61
CA THR A 274 7.77 1.43 14.33
C THR A 274 6.96 2.71 14.40
N GLY A 275 7.21 3.63 13.48
CA GLY A 275 6.37 4.81 13.30
C GLY A 275 5.20 4.46 12.39
N ILE A 276 3.97 4.63 12.85
CA ILE A 276 2.76 4.45 12.05
C ILE A 276 2.32 5.81 11.53
N TYR A 277 2.09 5.91 10.22
CA TYR A 277 1.72 7.14 9.52
C TYR A 277 0.40 6.92 8.79
N ILE A 278 -0.66 7.60 9.25
CA ILE A 278 -1.96 7.64 8.58
C ILE A 278 -2.11 9.00 7.90
N PRO A 279 -2.25 9.07 6.58
CA PRO A 279 -2.31 10.34 5.87
C PRO A 279 -3.62 11.07 6.17
N ILE A 280 -3.54 12.36 6.44
CA ILE A 280 -4.72 13.21 6.67
C ILE A 280 -4.82 14.31 5.61
N GLU A 281 -6.04 14.76 5.34
CA GLU A 281 -6.29 15.96 4.52
C GLU A 281 -5.72 17.21 5.20
N GLU A 282 -5.44 18.25 4.40
CA GLU A 282 -4.84 19.50 4.89
C GLU A 282 -5.76 20.33 5.79
#